data_AF-X0XVQ8-F1
#
_entry.id   AF-X0XVQ8-F1
#
_cell.length_a   1.000
_cell.length_b   1.000
_cell.length_c   1.000
_cell.angle_alpha   90.00
_cell.angle_beta   90.00
_cell.angle_gamma   90.00
#
_symmetry.space_group_name_H-M   'P 1'
#
loop_
_entity.id
_entity.type
_entity.pdbx_description
1 polymer ?
#
loop_
_entity_poly.entity_id
_entity_poly.type
_entity_poly.pdbx_seq_one_letter_code
_entity_poly.pdbx_strand_id
1 'polypeptide(L)'
;MLIARSFLVFTFGLFAISAQALLFREFSSSFESNDIAVGIFFGSWFFWIAFSAWLIYKWHKLAEMLSKNVEFLLLAYIPAFILQLLLIIQARKLAGIESYALFPLKYMFTLSVMVNAPVSCITGFLFPSACRWLQEDRKIPVSGVYV
;
A
#
# COMPACT_ATOMS: atom_id res chain seq x y z
N MET A 1 -15.52 18.00 12.99
CA MET A 1 -15.21 17.01 11.93
C MET A 1 -13.77 16.52 11.99
N LEU A 2 -12.79 17.40 12.25
CA LEU A 2 -11.36 17.05 12.37
C LEU A 2 -11.08 15.81 13.26
N ILE A 3 -11.66 15.73 14.46
CA ILE A 3 -11.45 14.59 15.38
C ILE A 3 -11.91 13.26 14.76
N ALA A 4 -13.08 13.24 14.11
CA ALA A 4 -13.60 12.04 13.45
C ALA A 4 -12.71 11.62 12.26
N ARG A 5 -12.23 12.58 11.46
CA ARG A 5 -11.31 12.31 10.34
C ARG A 5 -9.96 11.79 10.82
N SER A 6 -9.38 12.40 11.87
CA SER A 6 -8.14 11.93 12.49
C SER A 6 -8.29 10.53 13.07
N PHE A 7 -9.41 10.26 13.75
CA PHE A 7 -9.71 8.93 14.30
C PHE A 7 -9.86 7.88 13.20
N LEU A 8 -10.48 8.24 12.07
CA LEU A 8 -10.58 7.38 10.90
C LEU A 8 -9.19 7.05 10.34
N VAL A 9 -8.34 8.04 10.09
CA VAL A 9 -6.97 7.83 9.60
C VAL A 9 -6.16 6.96 10.57
N PHE A 10 -6.30 7.17 11.89
CA PHE A 10 -5.64 6.36 12.90
C PHE A 10 -6.09 4.89 12.85
N THR A 11 -7.40 4.65 12.86
CA THR A 11 -7.97 3.29 12.81
C THR A 11 -7.60 2.59 11.51
N PHE A 12 -7.60 3.32 10.40
CA PHE A 12 -7.15 2.80 9.12
C PHE A 12 -5.66 2.46 9.12
N GLY A 13 -4.82 3.24 9.81
CA GLY A 13 -3.41 2.91 10.01
C GLY A 13 -3.22 1.56 10.72
N LEU A 14 -4.00 1.30 11.79
CA LEU A 14 -3.99 0.00 12.48
C LEU A 14 -4.45 -1.15 11.57
N PHE A 15 -5.52 -0.92 10.81
CA PHE A 15 -6.01 -1.89 9.83
C PHE A 15 -4.96 -2.18 8.76
N ALA A 16 -4.34 -1.14 8.20
CA ALA A 16 -3.30 -1.26 7.19
C ALA A 16 -2.13 -2.09 7.73
N ILE A 17 -1.58 -1.76 8.90
CA ILE A 17 -0.47 -2.55 9.49
C ILE A 17 -0.85 -4.02 9.65
N SER A 18 -2.07 -4.30 10.12
CA SER A 18 -2.56 -5.67 10.29
C SER A 18 -2.67 -6.42 8.96
N ALA A 19 -3.24 -5.78 7.94
CA ALA A 19 -3.34 -6.32 6.59
C ALA A 19 -1.96 -6.56 5.99
N GLN A 20 -1.04 -5.62 6.18
CA GLN A 20 0.32 -5.70 5.70
C GLN A 20 1.11 -6.85 6.34
N ALA A 21 0.94 -7.07 7.65
CA ALA A 21 1.53 -8.20 8.36
C ALA A 21 1.01 -9.55 7.84
N LEU A 22 -0.30 -9.64 7.53
CA LEU A 22 -0.89 -10.85 6.94
C LEU A 22 -0.31 -11.13 5.53
N LEU A 23 -0.23 -10.12 4.66
CA LEU A 23 0.35 -10.28 3.32
C LEU A 23 1.81 -10.72 3.39
N PHE A 24 2.59 -10.12 4.29
CA PHE A 24 3.99 -10.50 4.48
C PHE A 24 4.14 -11.95 4.96
N ARG A 25 3.27 -12.38 5.88
CA ARG A 25 3.24 -13.77 6.36
C ARG A 25 2.95 -14.75 5.23
N GLU A 26 1.91 -14.50 4.44
CA GLU A 26 1.54 -15.37 3.32
C GLU A 26 2.61 -15.40 2.22
N PHE A 27 3.23 -14.25 1.96
CA PHE A 27 4.36 -14.15 1.06
C PHE A 27 5.53 -15.00 1.55
N SER A 28 5.93 -14.84 2.82
CA SER A 28 7.03 -15.62 3.40
C SER A 28 6.75 -17.12 3.33
N SER A 29 5.52 -17.54 3.62
CA SER A 29 5.11 -18.95 3.51
C SER A 29 5.15 -19.47 2.07
N SER A 30 4.83 -18.64 1.07
CA SER A 30 4.77 -19.05 -0.33
C SER A 30 6.16 -19.16 -0.99
N PHE A 31 7.11 -18.35 -0.51
CA PHE A 31 8.48 -18.25 -1.02
C PHE A 31 9.53 -18.92 -0.10
N GLU A 32 9.10 -19.93 0.66
CA GLU A 32 9.97 -20.82 1.46
C GLU A 32 10.80 -20.09 2.54
N SER A 33 10.33 -18.93 3.00
CA SER A 33 10.96 -18.14 4.08
C SER A 33 12.46 -17.87 3.88
N ASN A 34 12.90 -17.67 2.64
CA ASN A 34 14.29 -17.29 2.35
C ASN A 34 14.52 -15.81 2.70
N ASP A 35 15.65 -15.49 3.33
CA ASP A 35 16.06 -14.10 3.66
C ASP A 35 16.09 -13.19 2.43
N ILE A 36 16.48 -13.73 1.26
CA ILE A 36 16.48 -12.99 0.00
C ILE A 36 15.04 -12.63 -0.41
N ALA A 37 14.07 -13.52 -0.18
CA ALA A 37 12.67 -13.28 -0.50
C ALA A 37 12.12 -12.11 0.34
N VAL A 38 12.47 -12.07 1.63
CA VAL A 38 12.10 -10.98 2.54
C VAL A 38 12.68 -9.65 2.06
N GLY A 39 13.96 -9.62 1.66
CA GLY A 39 14.59 -8.43 1.11
C GLY A 39 13.92 -7.92 -0.17
N ILE A 40 13.64 -8.83 -1.11
CA ILE A 40 12.93 -8.50 -2.36
C ILE A 40 11.51 -8.00 -2.09
N PHE A 41 10.82 -8.60 -1.13
CA PHE A 41 9.48 -8.21 -0.74
C PHE A 41 9.45 -6.77 -0.23
N PHE A 42 10.26 -6.43 0.78
CA PHE A 42 10.32 -5.07 1.31
C PHE A 42 10.85 -4.07 0.27
N GLY A 43 11.86 -4.46 -0.53
CA GLY A 43 12.41 -3.61 -1.58
C GLY A 43 11.36 -3.23 -2.63
N SER A 44 10.63 -4.23 -3.16
CA SER A 44 9.54 -3.99 -4.12
C SER A 44 8.36 -3.27 -3.50
N TRP A 45 8.03 -3.55 -2.25
CA TRP A 45 6.98 -2.84 -1.50
C TRP A 45 7.30 -1.35 -1.41
N PHE A 46 8.43 -1.00 -0.80
CA PHE A 46 8.81 0.40 -0.60
C PHE A 46 9.00 1.13 -1.94
N PHE A 47 9.51 0.43 -2.96
CA PHE A 47 9.58 0.98 -4.32
C PHE A 47 8.21 1.44 -4.82
N TRP A 48 7.17 0.60 -4.73
CA TRP A 48 5.83 0.97 -5.20
C TRP A 48 5.15 2.05 -4.35
N ILE A 49 5.35 2.03 -3.03
CA ILE A 49 4.88 3.10 -2.14
C ILE A 49 5.50 4.43 -2.57
N ALA A 50 6.83 4.46 -2.70
CA ALA A 50 7.57 5.67 -3.07
C ALA A 50 7.18 6.17 -4.46
N PHE A 51 7.08 5.26 -5.43
CA PHE A 51 6.66 5.58 -6.80
C PHE A 51 5.27 6.22 -6.83
N SER A 52 4.33 5.64 -6.09
CA SER A 52 2.93 6.11 -6.03
C SER A 52 2.80 7.45 -5.29
N ALA A 53 3.51 7.62 -4.18
CA ALA A 53 3.55 8.90 -3.47
C ALA A 53 4.18 10.01 -4.33
N TRP A 54 5.28 9.69 -5.04
CA TRP A 54 5.91 10.62 -5.99
C TRP A 54 4.97 11.00 -7.13
N LEU A 55 4.16 10.05 -7.62
CA LEU A 55 3.18 10.31 -8.67
C LEU A 55 2.13 11.35 -8.23
N ILE A 56 1.63 11.26 -6.99
CA ILE A 56 0.72 12.26 -6.41
C ILE A 56 1.41 13.62 -6.23
N TYR A 57 2.68 13.63 -5.86
CA TYR A 57 3.44 14.87 -5.73
C TYR A 57 3.59 15.57 -7.09
N LYS A 58 3.90 14.83 -8.15
CA LYS A 58 4.12 15.36 -9.49
C LYS A 58 2.81 15.76 -10.20
N TRP A 59 1.72 15.02 -10.00
CA TRP A 59 0.45 15.25 -10.67
C TRP A 59 -0.60 15.86 -9.75
N HIS A 60 -0.62 17.20 -9.70
CA HIS A 60 -1.51 17.96 -8.84
C HIS A 60 -3.01 17.65 -9.06
N LYS A 61 -3.42 17.39 -10.31
CA LYS A 61 -4.81 17.00 -10.62
C LYS A 61 -5.22 15.68 -9.97
N LEU A 62 -4.33 14.67 -9.98
CA LEU A 62 -4.60 13.41 -9.30
C LEU A 62 -4.65 13.59 -7.79
N ALA A 63 -3.75 14.42 -7.24
CA ALA A 63 -3.77 14.71 -5.83
C ALA A 63 -5.10 15.31 -5.37
N GLU A 64 -5.65 16.25 -6.12
CA GLU A 64 -6.91 16.92 -5.81
C GLU A 64 -8.11 15.97 -5.98
N MET A 65 -8.09 15.13 -7.02
CA MET A 65 -9.13 14.11 -7.21
C MET A 65 -9.13 13.08 -6.06
N LEU A 66 -7.95 12.60 -5.66
CA LEU A 66 -7.82 11.63 -4.58
C LEU A 66 -8.09 12.23 -3.20
N SER A 67 -7.75 13.51 -2.95
CA SER A 67 -8.06 14.17 -1.67
C SER A 67 -9.55 14.40 -1.47
N LYS A 68 -10.30 14.66 -2.55
CA LYS A 68 -11.77 14.74 -2.50
C LYS A 68 -12.43 13.39 -2.29
N ASN A 69 -11.80 12.31 -2.76
CA ASN A 69 -12.35 10.95 -2.77
C ASN A 69 -11.55 9.98 -1.86
N VAL A 70 -11.02 10.45 -0.71
CA VAL A 70 -10.23 9.60 0.21
C VAL A 70 -11.03 8.39 0.68
N GLU A 71 -12.35 8.53 0.88
CA GLU A 71 -13.25 7.44 1.26
C GLU A 71 -13.24 6.29 0.25
N PHE A 72 -13.24 6.61 -1.06
CA PHE A 72 -13.11 5.60 -2.11
C PHE A 72 -11.75 4.93 -2.11
N LEU A 73 -10.69 5.67 -1.77
CA LEU A 73 -9.33 5.12 -1.69
C LEU A 73 -9.19 4.14 -0.51
N LEU A 74 -9.82 4.47 0.63
CA LEU A 74 -9.94 3.57 1.79
C LEU A 74 -10.72 2.31 1.43
N LEU A 75 -11.83 2.46 0.70
CA LEU A 75 -12.66 1.33 0.26
C LEU A 75 -11.95 0.48 -0.79
N ALA A 76 -11.15 1.09 -1.68
CA ALA A 76 -10.33 0.43 -2.69
C ALA A 76 -9.17 -0.39 -2.08
N TYR A 77 -8.80 -0.14 -0.81
CA TYR A 77 -7.80 -0.92 -0.12
C TYR A 77 -8.24 -2.40 0.05
N ILE A 78 -9.53 -2.64 0.28
CA ILE A 78 -10.08 -4.01 0.46
C ILE A 78 -9.90 -4.85 -0.82
N PRO A 79 -10.38 -4.44 -2.01
CA PRO A 79 -10.16 -5.22 -3.22
C PRO A 79 -8.68 -5.31 -3.60
N ALA A 80 -7.85 -4.31 -3.30
CA ALA A 80 -6.41 -4.41 -3.52
C ALA A 80 -5.75 -5.44 -2.61
N PHE A 81 -6.16 -5.51 -1.35
CA PHE A 81 -5.71 -6.55 -0.41
C PHE A 81 -6.09 -7.94 -0.91
N ILE A 82 -7.35 -8.15 -1.29
CA ILE A 82 -7.82 -9.43 -1.82
C ILE A 82 -7.06 -9.79 -3.10
N LEU A 83 -6.89 -8.85 -4.02
CA LEU A 83 -6.15 -9.07 -5.26
C LEU A 83 -4.70 -9.46 -4.98
N GLN A 84 -4.00 -8.74 -4.09
CA GLN A 84 -2.62 -9.06 -3.73
C GLN A 84 -2.52 -10.42 -3.03
N LEU A 85 -3.45 -10.73 -2.12
CA LEU A 85 -3.50 -12.03 -1.45
C LEU A 85 -3.67 -13.17 -2.46
N LEU A 86 -4.61 -13.03 -3.40
CA LEU A 86 -4.83 -14.01 -4.46
C LEU A 86 -3.59 -14.17 -5.36
N LEU A 87 -2.93 -13.06 -5.70
CA LEU A 87 -1.70 -13.07 -6.49
C LEU A 87 -0.55 -13.78 -5.75
N ILE A 88 -0.42 -13.58 -4.43
CA ILE A 88 0.57 -14.28 -3.59
C ILE A 88 0.28 -15.78 -3.57
N ILE A 89 -0.95 -16.17 -3.25
CA ILE A 89 -1.36 -17.58 -3.15
C ILE A 89 -1.19 -18.29 -4.51
N GLN A 90 -1.51 -17.60 -5.61
CA GLN A 90 -1.38 -18.13 -6.96
C GLN A 90 0.01 -17.95 -7.57
N ALA A 91 0.97 -17.32 -6.89
CA ALA A 91 2.29 -16.99 -7.45
C ALA A 91 3.01 -18.23 -7.98
N ARG A 92 2.93 -19.38 -7.28
CA ARG A 92 3.50 -20.66 -7.74
C ARG A 92 2.85 -21.15 -9.03
N LYS A 93 1.52 -21.08 -9.12
CA LYS A 93 0.74 -21.48 -10.30
C LYS A 93 0.99 -20.56 -11.49
N LEU A 94 1.08 -19.24 -11.24
CA LEU A 94 1.41 -18.22 -12.23
C LEU A 94 2.83 -18.38 -12.79
N ALA A 95 3.75 -18.87 -11.97
CA ALA A 95 5.12 -19.15 -12.38
C ALA A 95 5.27 -20.47 -13.17
N GLY A 96 4.23 -21.32 -13.21
CA GLY A 96 4.29 -22.64 -13.84
C GLY A 96 5.28 -23.59 -13.15
N ILE A 97 5.60 -23.34 -11.87
CA ILE A 97 6.60 -24.11 -11.13
C ILE A 97 5.92 -25.32 -10.48
N GLU A 98 6.50 -26.50 -10.72
CA GLU A 98 6.15 -27.75 -10.06
C GLU A 98 6.24 -27.60 -8.53
N SER A 99 5.32 -28.17 -7.75
CA SER A 99 5.26 -27.93 -6.30
C SER A 99 6.52 -28.36 -5.53
N TYR A 100 7.37 -29.18 -6.14
CA TYR A 100 8.61 -29.71 -5.59
C TYR A 100 9.88 -29.01 -6.10
N ALA A 101 9.77 -28.08 -7.04
CA ALA A 101 10.93 -27.38 -7.60
C ALA A 101 11.25 -26.10 -6.80
N LEU A 102 12.54 -25.88 -6.55
CA LEU A 102 13.03 -24.64 -5.92
C LEU A 102 12.59 -23.43 -6.74
N PHE A 103 12.10 -22.39 -6.05
CA PHE A 103 11.64 -21.18 -6.70
C PHE A 103 12.85 -20.45 -7.34
N PRO A 104 12.93 -20.32 -8.68
CA PRO A 104 14.10 -19.71 -9.28
C PRO A 104 14.14 -18.21 -8.98
N LEU A 105 15.32 -17.71 -8.60
CA LEU A 105 15.54 -16.36 -8.09
C LEU A 105 15.05 -15.25 -9.05
N LYS A 106 15.19 -15.47 -10.36
CA LYS A 106 14.68 -14.55 -11.40
C LYS A 106 13.16 -14.40 -11.34
N TYR A 107 12.43 -15.51 -11.22
CA TYR A 107 10.97 -15.49 -11.11
C TYR A 107 10.53 -14.90 -9.78
N MET A 108 11.24 -15.18 -8.68
CA MET A 108 10.97 -14.55 -7.39
C MET A 108 11.01 -13.03 -7.48
N PHE A 109 12.05 -12.46 -8.09
CA PHE A 109 12.16 -11.01 -8.23
C PHE A 109 11.02 -10.42 -9.07
N THR A 110 10.80 -10.93 -10.28
CA THR A 110 9.76 -10.40 -11.19
C THR A 110 8.36 -10.55 -10.61
N LEU A 111 8.03 -11.71 -10.04
CA LEU A 111 6.72 -11.93 -9.42
C LEU A 111 6.54 -11.06 -8.18
N SER A 112 7.53 -10.93 -7.30
CA SER A 112 7.40 -10.09 -6.11
C SER A 112 7.11 -8.64 -6.47
N VAL A 113 7.81 -8.09 -7.48
CA VAL A 113 7.55 -6.74 -7.98
C VAL A 113 6.13 -6.59 -8.52
N MET A 114 5.63 -7.56 -9.28
CA MET A 114 4.26 -7.49 -9.81
C MET A 114 3.18 -7.70 -8.75
N VAL A 115 3.37 -8.69 -7.88
CA VAL A 115 2.42 -9.11 -6.85
C VAL A 115 2.28 -8.04 -5.77
N ASN A 116 3.36 -7.34 -5.41
CA ASN A 116 3.31 -6.30 -4.37
C ASN A 116 2.74 -4.96 -4.85
N ALA A 117 2.49 -4.77 -6.15
CA ALA A 117 2.00 -3.51 -6.69
C ALA A 117 0.65 -3.04 -6.09
N PRO A 118 -0.40 -3.87 -5.94
CA PRO A 118 -1.75 -3.39 -5.65
C PRO A 118 -1.87 -2.64 -4.30
N VAL A 119 -1.50 -3.28 -3.18
CA VAL A 119 -1.63 -2.65 -1.86
C VAL A 119 -0.56 -1.59 -1.66
N SER A 120 0.64 -1.79 -2.19
CA SER A 120 1.74 -0.82 -2.07
C SER A 120 1.40 0.49 -2.76
N CYS A 121 0.79 0.44 -3.95
CA CYS A 121 0.37 1.64 -4.67
C CYS A 121 -0.72 2.40 -3.92
N ILE A 122 -1.77 1.71 -3.45
CA ILE A 122 -2.84 2.35 -2.69
C ILE A 122 -2.29 2.96 -1.39
N THR A 123 -1.41 2.25 -0.68
CA THR A 123 -0.78 2.77 0.53
C THR A 123 0.03 4.04 0.25
N GLY A 124 0.81 4.06 -0.82
CA GLY A 124 1.58 5.23 -1.25
C GLY A 124 0.71 6.42 -1.67
N PHE A 125 -0.49 6.16 -2.19
CA PHE A 125 -1.46 7.20 -2.51
C PHE A 125 -2.19 7.75 -1.28
N LEU A 126 -2.45 6.89 -0.30
CA LEU A 126 -3.33 7.20 0.81
C LEU A 126 -2.72 8.21 1.77
N PHE A 127 -1.41 8.12 2.04
CA PHE A 127 -0.76 9.03 2.99
C PHE A 127 -0.74 10.50 2.53
N PRO A 128 -0.26 10.84 1.31
CA PRO A 128 -0.31 12.22 0.82
C PRO A 128 -1.73 12.78 0.70
N SER A 129 -2.69 11.95 0.27
CA SER A 129 -4.09 12.36 0.12
C SER A 129 -4.78 12.58 1.48
N ALA A 130 -4.54 11.71 2.47
CA ALA A 130 -5.06 11.89 3.82
C ALA A 130 -4.49 13.15 4.49
N CYS A 131 -3.20 13.45 4.32
CA CYS A 131 -2.59 14.67 4.81
C CYS A 131 -3.22 15.93 4.21
N ARG A 132 -3.48 15.94 2.89
CA ARG A 132 -4.16 17.06 2.21
C ARG A 132 -5.61 17.22 2.70
N TRP A 133 -6.34 16.12 2.82
CA TRP A 133 -7.72 16.12 3.32
C TRP A 133 -7.83 16.64 4.76
N LEU A 134 -6.87 16.30 5.63
CA LEU A 134 -6.83 16.80 6.99
C LEU A 134 -6.42 18.28 7.07
N GLN A 135 -5.60 18.76 6.12
CA GLN A 135 -5.22 20.18 6.02
C GLN A 135 -6.36 21.09 5.55
N GLU A 136 -7.30 20.60 4.73
CA GLU A 136 -8.47 21.39 4.29
C GLU A 136 -9.31 21.87 5.49
N ASP A 137 -9.44 21.05 6.54
CA ASP A 137 -10.10 21.44 7.80
C ASP A 137 -9.23 22.29 8.72
N ARG A 138 -7.90 22.28 8.51
CA ARG A 138 -6.91 22.98 9.33
C ARG A 138 -6.58 24.38 8.81
N LYS A 139 -7.47 24.99 8.01
CA LYS A 139 -7.49 26.46 7.81
C LYS A 139 -7.78 27.14 9.15
N ILE A 140 -6.79 27.12 10.03
CA ILE A 140 -6.73 27.96 11.21
C ILE A 140 -6.68 29.38 10.65
N PRO A 141 -7.68 30.23 10.90
CA PRO A 141 -7.61 31.60 10.44
C PRO A 141 -6.37 32.23 11.08
N VAL A 142 -5.59 32.94 10.28
CA VAL A 142 -4.36 33.64 10.71
C VAL A 142 -4.63 34.59 11.90
N SER A 143 -5.91 34.91 12.18
CA SER A 143 -6.37 35.62 13.36
C SER A 143 -6.16 34.89 14.71
N GLY A 144 -5.83 33.59 14.72
CA GLY A 144 -5.61 32.81 15.95
C GLY A 144 -4.15 32.75 16.41
N VAL A 145 -3.21 33.39 15.72
CA VAL A 145 -1.77 33.37 16.05
C VAL A 145 -1.37 34.53 16.99
N TYR A 146 -2.26 35.52 17.16
CA TYR A 146 -1.99 36.73 17.96
C TYR A 146 -3.02 37.00 19.06
N VAL A 147 -3.83 36.01 19.45
CA VAL A 147 -4.72 36.10 20.62
C VAL A 147 -4.20 35.20 21.72
#